data_AF-A0A103EEI8-F1
#
_entry.id   AF-A0A103EEI8-F1
#
_cell.length_a   1.000
_cell.length_b   1.000
_cell.length_c   1.000
_cell.angle_alpha   90.00
_cell.angle_beta   90.00
_cell.angle_gamma   90.00
#
_symmetry.space_group_name_H-M   'P 1'
#
loop_
_entity.id
_entity.type
_entity.pdbx_description
1 polymer ?
#
loop_
_entity_poly.entity_id
_entity_poly.type
_entity_poly.pdbx_seq_one_letter_code
_entity_poly.pdbx_strand_id
1 'polypeptide(L)'
;MAKTRKPAAPVDAIADRDTQAAELAATLPADRAGLLAAALGAISAMHAAVLEANAKAAGAAADRYEAVVWKLNGGTFLGARDVANPDAAGHLVERHCSAAPGTVPMWGQRGEFLITVSGVRAVVEIGDGFGRYRVGFAFHVVDADKPFISETGYKSHFETFKGGRTVEQVAIAVFSACLAEGRRMIDPEARARVGSNRRWPWLAPAPATPAALEFEEPGGQLAFGF
;
A
#
# COMPACT_ATOMS: atom_id res chain seq x y z
N MET A 1 -30.53 -26.05 -17.15
CA MET A 1 -29.57 -25.02 -16.72
C MET A 1 -30.18 -24.22 -15.58
N ALA A 2 -29.81 -24.52 -14.33
CA ALA A 2 -30.29 -23.77 -13.16
C ALA A 2 -29.32 -22.62 -12.89
N LYS A 3 -29.82 -21.37 -12.90
CA LYS A 3 -29.05 -20.19 -12.48
C LYS A 3 -28.94 -20.22 -10.95
N THR A 4 -27.76 -20.52 -10.43
CA THR A 4 -27.45 -20.43 -9.01
C THR A 4 -27.51 -18.96 -8.59
N ARG A 5 -28.53 -18.58 -7.81
CA ARG A 5 -28.64 -17.27 -7.18
C ARG A 5 -27.54 -17.16 -6.12
N LYS A 6 -26.72 -16.11 -6.21
CA LYS A 6 -25.75 -15.72 -5.16
C LYS A 6 -26.53 -15.47 -3.86
N PRO A 7 -26.12 -16.03 -2.71
CA PRO A 7 -26.82 -15.78 -1.45
C PRO A 7 -26.72 -14.29 -1.09
N ALA A 8 -27.83 -13.71 -0.66
CA ALA A 8 -27.84 -12.37 -0.08
C ALA A 8 -26.96 -12.38 1.18
N ALA A 9 -26.17 -11.32 1.39
CA ALA A 9 -25.45 -11.15 2.64
C ALA A 9 -26.45 -11.13 3.81
N PRO A 10 -26.15 -11.79 4.95
CA PRO A 10 -27.08 -11.86 6.07
C PRO A 10 -27.34 -10.44 6.62
N VAL A 11 -28.58 -10.17 6.98
CA VAL A 11 -29.12 -8.87 7.42
C VAL A 11 -28.45 -8.37 8.72
N ASP A 12 -27.70 -9.21 9.43
CA ASP A 12 -27.10 -8.92 10.74
C ASP A 12 -25.63 -8.44 10.71
N ALA A 13 -24.89 -8.57 9.61
CA ALA A 13 -23.45 -8.29 9.60
C ALA A 13 -23.08 -6.80 9.74
N ILE A 14 -23.95 -5.91 9.28
CA ILE A 14 -23.75 -4.45 9.41
C ILE A 14 -24.06 -4.01 10.84
N ALA A 15 -25.21 -4.46 11.39
CA ALA A 15 -25.60 -4.17 12.75
C ALA A 15 -24.59 -4.72 13.77
N ASP A 16 -24.02 -5.90 13.52
CA ASP A 16 -22.96 -6.51 14.32
C ASP A 16 -21.68 -5.65 14.31
N ARG A 17 -21.28 -5.15 13.13
CA ARG A 17 -20.11 -4.26 13.00
C ARG A 17 -20.31 -2.92 13.69
N ASP A 18 -21.46 -2.27 13.52
CA ASP A 18 -21.78 -1.00 14.20
C ASP A 18 -21.86 -1.21 15.73
N THR A 19 -22.40 -2.34 16.20
CA THR A 19 -22.44 -2.69 17.63
C THR A 19 -21.03 -2.87 18.19
N GLN A 20 -20.19 -3.67 17.53
CA GLN A 20 -18.80 -3.88 17.92
C GLN A 20 -18.02 -2.55 17.96
N ALA A 21 -18.21 -1.69 16.95
CA ALA A 21 -17.59 -0.38 16.90
C ALA A 21 -18.05 0.53 18.04
N ALA A 22 -19.35 0.53 18.37
CA ALA A 22 -19.91 1.32 19.46
C ALA A 22 -19.35 0.91 20.84
N GLU A 23 -19.24 -0.40 21.12
CA GLU A 23 -18.65 -0.92 22.36
C GLU A 23 -17.19 -0.48 22.52
N LEU A 24 -16.39 -0.61 21.46
CA LEU A 24 -15.00 -0.15 21.48
C LEU A 24 -14.92 1.37 21.59
N ALA A 25 -15.79 2.10 20.89
CA ALA A 25 -15.85 3.56 20.89
C ALA A 25 -16.16 4.16 22.27
N ALA A 26 -16.89 3.45 23.13
CA ALA A 26 -17.12 3.84 24.52
C ALA A 26 -15.83 3.91 25.35
N THR A 27 -14.79 3.16 24.97
CA THR A 27 -13.47 3.16 25.64
C THR A 27 -12.49 4.20 25.07
N LEU A 28 -12.85 4.86 23.97
CA LEU A 28 -11.99 5.81 23.28
C LEU A 28 -12.15 7.23 23.83
N PRO A 29 -11.12 8.09 23.69
CA PRO A 29 -11.23 9.52 23.99
C PRO A 29 -12.43 10.17 23.28
N ALA A 30 -12.92 11.28 23.84
CA ALA A 30 -14.04 12.03 23.26
C ALA A 30 -13.57 13.12 22.28
N ASP A 31 -12.39 13.67 22.50
CA ASP A 31 -11.85 14.74 21.68
C ASP A 31 -11.15 14.19 20.42
N ARG A 32 -11.10 15.03 19.38
CA ARG A 32 -10.53 14.66 18.08
C ARG A 32 -9.04 14.30 18.18
N ALA A 33 -8.26 15.03 18.96
CA ALA A 33 -6.81 14.78 19.05
C ALA A 33 -6.53 13.43 19.72
N GLY A 34 -7.25 13.11 20.80
CA GLY A 34 -7.20 11.82 21.48
C GLY A 34 -7.63 10.67 20.57
N LEU A 35 -8.66 10.88 19.73
CA LEU A 35 -9.09 9.88 18.76
C LEU A 35 -8.02 9.60 17.69
N LEU A 36 -7.38 10.63 17.16
CA LEU A 36 -6.30 10.47 16.18
C LEU A 36 -5.07 9.77 16.78
N ALA A 37 -4.70 10.11 18.02
CA ALA A 37 -3.65 9.40 18.74
C ALA A 37 -4.02 7.92 18.97
N ALA A 38 -5.29 7.62 19.29
CA ALA A 38 -5.77 6.26 19.46
C ALA A 38 -5.73 5.45 18.15
N ALA A 39 -6.01 6.07 17.00
CA ALA A 39 -5.87 5.42 15.70
C ALA A 39 -4.41 5.08 15.37
N LEU A 40 -3.49 6.01 15.61
CA LEU A 40 -2.06 5.75 15.42
C LEU A 40 -1.57 4.61 16.34
N GLY A 41 -1.97 4.63 17.61
CA GLY A 41 -1.67 3.57 18.56
C GLY A 41 -2.24 2.21 18.15
N ALA A 42 -3.45 2.18 17.57
CA ALA A 42 -4.05 0.96 17.03
C ALA A 42 -3.24 0.42 15.83
N ILE A 43 -2.75 1.28 14.94
CA ILE A 43 -1.88 0.85 13.84
C ILE A 43 -0.56 0.29 14.36
N SER A 44 0.09 0.95 15.32
CA SER A 44 1.32 0.43 15.93
C SER A 44 1.10 -0.93 16.59
N ALA A 45 -0.01 -1.12 17.31
CA ALA A 45 -0.37 -2.40 17.91
C ALA A 45 -0.64 -3.48 16.85
N MET A 46 -1.34 -3.14 15.77
CA MET A 46 -1.58 -4.06 14.65
C MET A 46 -0.27 -4.49 13.99
N HIS A 47 0.63 -3.53 13.74
CA HIS A 47 1.95 -3.83 13.16
C HIS A 47 2.76 -4.78 14.04
N ALA A 48 2.86 -4.51 15.34
CA ALA A 48 3.54 -5.39 16.29
C ALA A 48 2.92 -6.80 16.29
N ALA A 49 1.60 -6.89 16.35
CA ALA A 49 0.90 -8.17 16.32
C ALA A 49 1.13 -8.96 15.02
N VAL A 50 1.20 -8.29 13.85
CA VAL A 50 1.55 -8.95 12.59
C VAL A 50 2.98 -9.46 12.63
N LEU A 51 3.94 -8.70 13.17
CA LEU A 51 5.32 -9.18 13.32
C LEU A 51 5.43 -10.37 14.27
N GLU A 52 4.58 -10.46 15.28
CA GLU A 52 4.47 -11.62 16.18
C GLU A 52 3.65 -12.79 15.58
N ALA A 53 3.14 -12.65 14.36
CA ALA A 53 2.19 -13.58 13.74
C ALA A 53 0.92 -13.84 14.57
N ASN A 54 0.53 -12.87 15.41
CA ASN A 54 -0.64 -12.93 16.27
C ASN A 54 -1.87 -12.32 15.56
N ALA A 55 -2.52 -13.12 14.73
CA ALA A 55 -3.69 -12.68 13.94
C ALA A 55 -4.85 -12.15 14.81
N LYS A 56 -5.06 -12.73 16.00
CA LYS A 56 -6.12 -12.28 16.92
C LYS A 56 -5.84 -10.88 17.45
N ALA A 57 -4.62 -10.62 17.89
CA ALA A 57 -4.23 -9.28 18.37
C ALA A 57 -4.24 -8.24 17.24
N ALA A 58 -3.81 -8.64 16.03
CA ALA A 58 -3.89 -7.78 14.85
C ALA A 58 -5.34 -7.40 14.51
N GLY A 59 -6.27 -8.36 14.60
CA GLY A 59 -7.70 -8.12 14.42
C GLY A 59 -8.29 -7.18 15.46
N ALA A 60 -8.00 -7.38 16.74
CA ALA A 60 -8.47 -6.50 17.81
C ALA A 60 -7.94 -5.06 17.65
N ALA A 61 -6.69 -4.90 17.20
CA ALA A 61 -6.12 -3.60 16.90
C ALA A 61 -6.78 -2.94 15.69
N ALA A 62 -7.07 -3.71 14.63
CA ALA A 62 -7.83 -3.23 13.47
C ALA A 62 -9.25 -2.76 13.86
N ASP A 63 -9.94 -3.53 14.70
CA ASP A 63 -11.28 -3.18 15.20
C ASP A 63 -11.25 -1.89 16.03
N ARG A 64 -10.21 -1.68 16.84
CA ARG A 64 -10.00 -0.43 17.58
C ARG A 64 -9.80 0.76 16.64
N TYR A 65 -9.06 0.58 15.54
CA TYR A 65 -8.91 1.62 14.51
C TYR A 65 -10.26 1.93 13.83
N GLU A 66 -11.04 0.90 13.47
CA GLU A 66 -12.37 1.09 12.88
C GLU A 66 -13.32 1.83 13.82
N ALA A 67 -13.28 1.54 15.12
CA ALA A 67 -14.06 2.24 16.13
C ALA A 67 -13.70 3.74 16.24
N VAL A 68 -12.43 4.10 16.04
CA VAL A 68 -12.03 5.52 15.94
C VAL A 68 -12.70 6.20 14.76
N VAL A 69 -12.63 5.58 13.58
CA VAL A 69 -13.25 6.11 12.34
C VAL A 69 -14.76 6.27 12.55
N TRP A 70 -15.41 5.25 13.09
CA TRP A 70 -16.83 5.23 13.39
C TRP A 70 -17.24 6.37 14.34
N LYS A 71 -16.50 6.55 15.45
CA LYS A 71 -16.78 7.59 16.43
C LYS A 71 -16.57 8.99 15.86
N LEU A 72 -15.49 9.20 15.10
CA LEU A 72 -15.25 10.47 14.40
C LEU A 72 -16.31 10.78 13.34
N ASN A 73 -16.92 9.75 12.75
CA ASN A 73 -17.98 9.90 11.76
C ASN A 73 -19.38 10.08 12.37
N GLY A 74 -19.49 10.29 13.69
CA GLY A 74 -20.76 10.51 14.36
C GLY A 74 -21.54 9.24 14.69
N GLY A 75 -20.85 8.10 14.80
CA GLY A 75 -21.48 6.84 15.21
C GLY A 75 -22.08 6.04 14.05
N THR A 76 -21.43 6.10 12.88
CA THR A 76 -21.83 5.31 11.72
C THR A 76 -20.65 5.09 10.77
N PHE A 77 -20.64 4.01 10.00
CA PHE A 77 -19.71 3.85 8.89
C PHE A 77 -20.19 4.51 7.58
N LEU A 78 -21.45 4.92 7.49
CA LEU A 78 -22.00 5.52 6.29
C LEU A 78 -21.30 6.84 5.98
N GLY A 79 -20.78 6.99 4.75
CA GLY A 79 -20.07 8.20 4.32
C GLY A 79 -18.68 8.40 4.95
N ALA A 80 -18.20 7.47 5.79
CA ALA A 80 -16.90 7.61 6.45
C ALA A 80 -15.70 7.66 5.47
N ARG A 81 -15.91 7.26 4.21
CA ARG A 81 -14.92 7.26 3.12
C ARG A 81 -15.51 7.86 1.84
N ASP A 82 -16.38 8.85 1.99
CA ASP A 82 -16.94 9.56 0.85
C ASP A 82 -15.82 10.28 0.09
N VAL A 83 -15.53 9.80 -1.12
CA VAL A 83 -14.49 10.32 -2.00
C VAL A 83 -14.77 11.78 -2.40
N ALA A 84 -16.04 12.20 -2.40
CA ALA A 84 -16.42 13.59 -2.66
C ALA A 84 -16.20 14.50 -1.44
N ASN A 85 -15.93 13.93 -0.26
CA ASN A 85 -15.67 14.67 0.98
C ASN A 85 -14.24 14.39 1.50
N PRO A 86 -13.26 15.24 1.18
CA PRO A 86 -11.88 15.10 1.65
C PRO A 86 -11.70 15.06 3.17
N ASP A 87 -12.70 15.56 3.92
CA ASP A 87 -12.73 15.62 5.37
C ASP A 87 -13.56 14.50 6.02
N ALA A 88 -14.04 13.53 5.23
CA ALA A 88 -14.69 12.33 5.76
C ALA A 88 -13.77 11.67 6.80
N ALA A 89 -14.35 11.16 7.89
CA ALA A 89 -13.61 10.71 9.06
C ALA A 89 -12.49 9.72 8.72
N GLY A 90 -12.75 8.77 7.82
CA GLY A 90 -11.78 7.79 7.38
C GLY A 90 -10.65 8.39 6.54
N HIS A 91 -10.88 9.41 5.73
CA HIS A 91 -9.81 10.12 5.01
C HIS A 91 -8.93 10.93 5.96
N LEU A 92 -9.55 11.54 6.97
CA LEU A 92 -8.85 12.30 7.98
C LEU A 92 -7.93 11.42 8.83
N VAL A 93 -8.44 10.29 9.33
CA VAL A 93 -7.65 9.33 10.11
C VAL A 93 -6.52 8.74 9.27
N GLU A 94 -6.80 8.31 8.03
CA GLU A 94 -5.79 7.75 7.13
C GLU A 94 -4.66 8.75 6.86
N ARG A 95 -4.98 10.01 6.58
CA ARG A 95 -3.99 11.07 6.36
C ARG A 95 -3.15 11.30 7.62
N HIS A 96 -3.77 11.34 8.79
CA HIS A 96 -3.06 11.51 10.06
C HIS A 96 -2.10 10.35 10.34
N CYS A 97 -2.51 9.13 10.00
CA CYS A 97 -1.73 7.92 10.26
C CYS A 97 -0.80 7.52 9.11
N SER A 98 -0.73 8.28 8.03
CA SER A 98 0.13 7.94 6.88
C SER A 98 1.61 8.02 7.25
N ALA A 99 2.42 7.11 6.72
CA ALA A 99 3.86 7.19 6.83
C ALA A 99 4.38 8.42 6.07
N ALA A 100 5.47 9.01 6.57
CA ALA A 100 6.15 10.08 5.85
C ALA A 100 6.64 9.57 4.48
N PRO A 101 6.58 10.39 3.41
CA PRO A 101 7.06 9.97 2.09
C PRO A 101 8.52 9.50 2.14
N GLY A 102 8.81 8.37 1.49
CA GLY A 102 10.11 7.73 1.49
C GLY A 102 10.38 6.82 2.69
N THR A 103 9.49 6.77 3.67
CA THR A 103 9.60 5.88 4.85
C THR A 103 8.76 4.63 4.64
N VAL A 104 9.31 3.46 5.01
CA VAL A 104 8.57 2.20 4.99
C VAL A 104 7.38 2.29 5.96
N PRO A 105 6.14 2.11 5.49
CA PRO A 105 4.96 2.16 6.34
C PRO A 105 4.88 0.94 7.27
N MET A 106 4.29 1.14 8.45
CA MET A 106 3.79 0.03 9.26
C MET A 106 2.62 -0.67 8.53
N TRP A 107 2.30 -1.90 8.95
CA TRP A 107 1.09 -2.56 8.49
C TRP A 107 -0.14 -1.72 8.87
N GLY A 108 -1.00 -1.42 7.90
CA GLY A 108 -2.18 -0.56 8.08
C GLY A 108 -1.95 0.93 7.85
N GLN A 109 -0.73 1.36 7.53
CA GLN A 109 -0.49 2.72 7.06
C GLN A 109 -0.54 2.78 5.54
N ARG A 110 -1.06 3.89 5.04
CA ARG A 110 -0.73 4.38 3.71
C ARG A 110 0.71 4.91 3.73
N GLY A 111 1.42 4.76 2.63
CA GLY A 111 2.76 5.30 2.49
C GLY A 111 3.37 4.98 1.13
N GLU A 112 4.53 5.55 0.90
CA GLU A 112 5.33 5.27 -0.28
C GLU A 112 6.81 5.25 0.07
N PHE A 113 7.54 4.29 -0.49
CA PHE A 113 8.96 4.08 -0.19
C PHE A 113 9.69 3.47 -1.38
N LEU A 114 11.01 3.62 -1.40
CA LEU A 114 11.86 3.09 -2.47
C LEU A 114 12.32 1.68 -2.12
N ILE A 115 12.21 0.74 -3.06
CA ILE A 115 12.91 -0.54 -3.01
C ILE A 115 13.91 -0.65 -4.15
N THR A 116 14.97 -1.44 -3.93
CA THR A 116 15.91 -1.84 -4.98
C THR A 116 16.08 -3.36 -4.92
N VAL A 117 15.74 -4.04 -6.00
CA VAL A 117 15.82 -5.50 -6.10
C VAL A 117 16.50 -5.88 -7.40
N SER A 118 17.59 -6.64 -7.33
CA SER A 118 18.35 -7.10 -8.50
C SER A 118 18.72 -5.96 -9.47
N GLY A 119 19.12 -4.81 -8.92
CA GLY A 119 19.50 -3.60 -9.66
C GLY A 119 18.35 -2.75 -10.20
N VAL A 120 17.09 -3.17 -9.99
CA VAL A 120 15.91 -2.44 -10.44
C VAL A 120 15.33 -1.64 -9.28
N ARG A 121 15.14 -0.33 -9.50
CA ARG A 121 14.53 0.58 -8.52
C ARG A 121 13.05 0.77 -8.80
N ALA A 122 12.25 0.67 -7.75
CA ALA A 122 10.82 0.92 -7.81
C ALA A 122 10.35 1.71 -6.58
N VAL A 123 9.46 2.68 -6.79
CA VAL A 123 8.66 3.21 -5.69
C VAL A 123 7.49 2.26 -5.47
N VAL A 124 7.31 1.85 -4.22
CA VAL A 124 6.16 1.10 -3.76
C VAL A 124 5.20 2.08 -3.12
N GLU A 125 4.01 2.23 -3.67
CA GLU A 125 2.89 2.96 -3.06
C GLU A 125 1.93 1.96 -2.42
N ILE A 126 1.53 2.23 -1.17
CA ILE A 126 0.52 1.48 -0.44
C ILE A 126 -0.75 2.34 -0.41
N GLY A 127 -1.67 2.08 -1.34
CA GLY A 127 -2.86 2.93 -1.56
C GLY A 127 -3.99 2.69 -0.56
N ASP A 128 -4.19 1.43 -0.17
CA ASP A 128 -5.30 1.02 0.69
C ASP A 128 -4.78 0.78 2.11
N GLY A 129 -4.74 1.83 2.94
CA GLY A 129 -4.52 1.70 4.39
C GLY A 129 -5.73 1.09 5.12
N PHE A 130 -6.80 0.75 4.39
CA PHE A 130 -8.08 0.40 4.99
C PHE A 130 -8.81 -0.72 4.25
N GLY A 131 -8.79 -1.90 4.87
CA GLY A 131 -9.51 -3.10 4.49
C GLY A 131 -8.97 -4.26 5.31
N ARG A 132 -9.83 -4.94 6.08
CA ARG A 132 -9.45 -6.08 6.92
C ARG A 132 -8.57 -7.06 6.11
N TYR A 133 -7.28 -7.09 6.45
CA TYR A 133 -6.26 -8.04 5.99
C TYR A 133 -5.81 -7.99 4.53
N ARG A 134 -6.20 -7.01 3.71
CA ARG A 134 -5.74 -6.89 2.31
C ARG A 134 -4.97 -5.60 2.09
N VAL A 135 -3.78 -5.71 1.49
CA VAL A 135 -2.91 -4.58 1.13
C VAL A 135 -2.78 -4.51 -0.39
N GLY A 136 -2.88 -3.30 -0.93
CA GLY A 136 -2.57 -3.01 -2.33
C GLY A 136 -1.16 -2.45 -2.46
N PHE A 137 -0.29 -3.16 -3.18
CA PHE A 137 1.01 -2.67 -3.61
C PHE A 137 0.90 -2.10 -5.02
N ALA A 138 1.33 -0.86 -5.19
CA ALA A 138 1.50 -0.22 -6.49
C ALA A 138 3.00 0.00 -6.74
N PHE A 139 3.58 -0.74 -7.67
CA PHE A 139 4.97 -0.61 -8.06
C PHE A 139 5.09 0.36 -9.22
N HIS A 140 5.92 1.39 -9.04
CA HIS A 140 6.21 2.40 -10.02
C HIS A 140 7.67 2.40 -10.40
N VAL A 141 7.96 2.49 -11.69
CA VAL A 141 9.33 2.62 -12.18
C VAL A 141 9.97 3.92 -11.72
N VAL A 142 11.26 3.85 -11.39
CA VAL A 142 12.13 5.02 -11.15
C VAL A 142 13.04 5.29 -12.36
N ASP A 143 13.65 4.24 -12.91
CA ASP A 143 14.59 4.32 -14.04
C ASP A 143 13.88 3.98 -15.36
N ALA A 144 13.17 4.95 -15.95
CA ALA A 144 12.30 4.71 -17.12
C ALA A 144 13.04 4.25 -18.39
N ASP A 145 14.36 4.48 -18.45
CA ASP A 145 15.25 4.04 -19.53
C ASP A 145 15.79 2.61 -19.34
N LYS A 146 15.43 1.93 -18.24
CA LYS A 146 15.87 0.56 -17.94
C LYS A 146 14.71 -0.43 -17.97
N PRO A 147 14.97 -1.74 -18.20
CA PRO A 147 13.94 -2.76 -18.12
C PRO A 147 13.24 -2.80 -16.75
N PHE A 148 11.92 -2.99 -16.75
CA PHE A 148 11.06 -3.04 -15.57
C PHE A 148 10.11 -4.26 -15.60
N ILE A 149 9.34 -4.50 -14.54
CA ILE A 149 8.37 -5.62 -14.44
C ILE A 149 7.06 -5.39 -15.24
N SER A 150 6.96 -4.27 -15.97
CA SER A 150 5.77 -3.86 -16.73
C SER A 150 6.16 -2.85 -17.82
N GLU A 151 5.59 -3.00 -19.01
CA GLU A 151 5.76 -2.09 -20.17
C GLU A 151 5.24 -0.67 -19.89
N THR A 152 4.25 -0.54 -18.99
CA THR A 152 3.66 0.76 -18.65
C THR A 152 4.44 1.54 -17.59
N GLY A 153 5.49 0.94 -17.00
CA GLY A 153 6.17 1.47 -15.83
C GLY A 153 5.36 1.37 -14.52
N TYR A 154 4.24 0.64 -14.54
CA TYR A 154 3.35 0.46 -13.39
C TYR A 154 2.87 -1.00 -13.27
N LYS A 155 2.83 -1.53 -12.05
CA LYS A 155 2.19 -2.82 -11.76
C LYS A 155 1.53 -2.79 -10.38
N SER A 156 0.25 -3.12 -10.31
CA SER A 156 -0.46 -3.33 -9.05
C SER A 156 -0.44 -4.81 -8.63
N HIS A 157 -0.38 -5.06 -7.32
CA HIS A 157 -0.50 -6.39 -6.74
C HIS A 157 -1.28 -6.32 -5.42
N PHE A 158 -2.19 -7.26 -5.19
CA PHE A 158 -2.89 -7.37 -3.92
C PHE A 158 -2.34 -8.53 -3.12
N GLU A 159 -2.12 -8.29 -1.84
CA GLU A 159 -1.59 -9.28 -0.92
C GLU A 159 -2.34 -9.21 0.42
N THR A 160 -2.11 -10.18 1.28
CA THR A 160 -2.59 -10.18 2.66
C THR A 160 -1.44 -10.02 3.65
N PHE A 161 -1.76 -9.60 4.88
CA PHE A 161 -0.76 -9.50 5.94
C PHE A 161 -0.04 -10.84 6.12
N LYS A 162 1.30 -10.80 6.11
CA LYS A 162 2.14 -11.98 6.34
C LYS A 162 2.71 -11.90 7.74
N GLY A 163 2.27 -12.81 8.61
CA GLY A 163 2.80 -12.94 9.96
C GLY A 163 4.33 -13.09 9.94
N GLY A 164 5.03 -12.38 10.83
CA GLY A 164 6.48 -12.43 10.94
C GLY A 164 7.25 -11.64 9.87
N ARG A 165 6.58 -10.82 9.04
CA ARG A 165 7.24 -10.02 8.00
C ARG A 165 6.80 -8.56 8.03
N THR A 166 7.71 -7.66 7.66
CA THR A 166 7.40 -6.24 7.45
C THR A 166 6.72 -6.02 6.10
N VAL A 167 6.11 -4.84 5.92
CA VAL A 167 5.54 -4.41 4.63
C VAL A 167 6.60 -4.45 3.53
N GLU A 168 7.80 -3.93 3.82
CA GLU A 168 8.92 -3.91 2.87
C GLU A 168 9.35 -5.32 2.46
N GLN A 169 9.50 -6.25 3.40
CA GLN A 169 9.90 -7.63 3.09
C GLN A 169 8.89 -8.33 2.17
N VAL A 170 7.60 -8.07 2.38
CA VAL A 170 6.54 -8.60 1.50
C VAL A 170 6.59 -7.92 0.14
N ALA A 171 6.74 -6.60 0.08
CA ALA A 171 6.86 -5.86 -1.18
C ALA A 171 8.06 -6.34 -2.01
N ILE A 172 9.22 -6.55 -1.38
CA ILE A 172 10.43 -7.09 -2.02
C ILE A 172 10.18 -8.50 -2.54
N ALA A 173 9.51 -9.37 -1.77
CA ALA A 173 9.21 -10.74 -2.21
C ALA A 173 8.28 -10.76 -3.43
N VAL A 174 7.22 -9.95 -3.41
CA VAL A 174 6.29 -9.80 -4.53
C VAL A 174 7.01 -9.26 -5.76
N PHE A 175 7.82 -8.21 -5.59
CA PHE A 175 8.57 -7.60 -6.69
C PHE A 175 9.61 -8.57 -7.27
N SER A 176 10.29 -9.35 -6.42
CA SER A 176 11.24 -10.38 -6.85
C SER A 176 10.56 -11.47 -7.68
N ALA A 177 9.37 -11.91 -7.28
CA ALA A 177 8.58 -12.87 -8.06
C ALA A 177 8.21 -12.29 -9.44
N CYS A 178 7.80 -11.02 -9.50
CA CYS A 178 7.52 -10.34 -10.77
C CYS A 178 8.77 -10.25 -11.66
N LEU A 179 9.95 -9.99 -11.08
CA LEU A 179 11.21 -9.94 -11.84
C LEU A 179 11.60 -11.32 -12.39
N ALA A 180 11.26 -12.41 -11.70
CA ALA A 180 11.53 -13.77 -12.16
C ALA A 180 10.66 -14.16 -13.37
N GLU A 181 9.50 -13.54 -13.56
CA GLU A 181 8.66 -13.70 -14.76
C GLU A 181 9.26 -12.98 -15.99
N GLY A 182 10.20 -12.06 -15.78
CA GLY A 182 10.91 -11.34 -16.83
C GLY A 182 10.87 -9.83 -16.67
N ARG A 183 11.69 -9.15 -17.47
CA ARG A 183 11.76 -7.69 -17.54
C ARG A 183 11.43 -7.25 -18.95
N ARG A 184 10.84 -6.07 -19.08
CA ARG A 184 10.44 -5.48 -20.36
C ARG A 184 10.85 -4.02 -20.40
N MET A 185 11.19 -3.55 -21.60
CA MET A 185 11.38 -2.13 -21.80
C MET A 185 10.05 -1.40 -21.67
N ILE A 186 10.10 -0.19 -21.11
CA ILE A 186 8.91 0.65 -20.99
C ILE A 186 8.57 1.24 -22.36
N ASP A 187 7.28 1.24 -22.69
CA ASP A 187 6.75 1.80 -23.93
C ASP A 187 7.17 3.27 -24.07
N PRO A 188 7.52 3.74 -25.28
CA PRO A 188 8.00 5.12 -25.49
C PRO A 188 7.05 6.20 -24.94
N GLU A 189 5.74 6.02 -25.10
CA GLU A 189 4.72 6.93 -24.57
C GLU A 189 4.69 6.92 -23.03
N ALA A 190 4.73 5.73 -22.43
CA ALA A 190 4.78 5.59 -20.98
C ALA A 190 6.06 6.21 -20.40
N ARG A 191 7.20 6.04 -21.08
CA ARG A 191 8.49 6.63 -20.70
C ARG A 191 8.45 8.15 -20.73
N ALA A 192 7.89 8.75 -21.79
CA ALA A 192 7.73 10.21 -21.88
C ALA A 192 6.86 10.75 -20.72
N ARG A 193 5.80 10.03 -20.35
CA ARG A 193 4.94 10.39 -19.22
C ARG A 193 5.66 10.26 -17.86
N VAL A 194 6.49 9.24 -17.66
CA VAL A 194 7.28 9.10 -16.43
C VAL A 194 8.33 10.20 -16.34
N GLY A 195 9.06 10.46 -17.42
CA GLY A 195 10.13 11.48 -17.44
C GLY A 195 9.62 12.91 -17.25
N SER A 196 8.39 13.21 -17.71
CA SER A 196 7.77 14.53 -17.53
C SER A 196 7.13 14.73 -16.15
N ASN A 197 6.82 13.65 -15.42
CA ASN A 197 6.12 13.72 -14.14
C ASN A 197 7.02 13.28 -12.99
N ARG A 198 7.72 14.24 -12.38
CA ARG A 198 8.52 14.00 -11.17
C ARG A 198 7.61 13.81 -9.96
N ARG A 199 6.96 12.64 -9.89
CA ARG A 199 5.91 12.31 -8.92
C ARG A 199 6.40 12.25 -7.47
N TRP A 200 7.69 11.97 -7.25
CA TRP A 200 8.26 11.79 -5.91
C TRP A 200 9.41 12.78 -5.64
N PRO A 201 9.14 13.91 -4.97
CA PRO A 201 10.17 14.92 -4.68
C PRO A 201 11.21 14.44 -3.66
N TRP A 202 10.85 13.45 -2.83
CA TRP A 202 11.73 12.86 -1.80
C TRP A 202 12.75 11.87 -2.37
N LEU A 203 12.60 11.44 -3.63
CA LEU A 203 13.62 10.63 -4.27
C LEU A 203 14.85 11.51 -4.55
N ALA A 204 15.96 11.17 -3.91
CA ALA A 204 17.25 11.70 -4.30
C ALA A 204 17.46 11.47 -5.81
N PRO A 205 18.06 12.42 -6.54
CA PRO A 205 18.45 12.19 -7.92
C PRO A 205 19.30 10.91 -7.98
N ALA A 206 19.08 10.12 -9.03
CA ALA A 206 19.86 8.90 -9.22
C ALA A 206 21.36 9.25 -9.10
N PRO A 207 22.17 8.51 -8.31
CA PRO A 207 23.61 8.64 -8.44
C PRO A 207 23.96 8.40 -9.91
N ALA A 208 24.85 9.24 -10.47
CA ALA A 208 25.28 9.11 -11.85
C ALA A 208 25.68 7.65 -12.11
N THR A 209 24.93 6.97 -12.98
CA THR A 209 25.19 5.57 -13.31
C THR A 209 26.61 5.49 -13.87
N PRO A 210 27.54 4.68 -13.31
CA PRO A 210 28.70 4.26 -14.06
C PRO A 210 28.18 3.58 -15.34
N ALA A 211 28.72 3.92 -16.49
CA ALA A 211 28.27 3.36 -17.77
C ALA A 211 28.17 1.83 -17.73
N ALA A 212 27.17 1.30 -18.46
CA ALA A 212 26.95 -0.11 -18.79
C ALA A 212 26.43 -1.05 -17.68
N LEU A 213 25.10 -1.20 -17.62
CA LEU A 213 24.54 -2.56 -17.66
C LEU A 213 24.25 -2.83 -19.15
N GLU A 214 25.27 -3.31 -19.85
CA GLU A 214 25.13 -3.80 -21.22
C GLU A 214 24.08 -4.92 -21.23
N PHE A 215 22.98 -4.65 -21.91
CA PHE A 215 22.06 -5.69 -22.33
C PHE A 215 22.74 -6.40 -23.50
N GLU A 216 23.25 -7.60 -23.24
CA GLU A 216 23.82 -8.46 -24.26
C GLU A 216 22.67 -9.03 -25.11
N GLU A 217 22.51 -8.51 -26.33
CA GLU A 217 21.66 -9.14 -27.33
C GLU A 217 22.22 -10.54 -27.66
N PRO A 218 21.38 -11.59 -27.83
CA PRO A 218 21.83 -12.92 -28.20
C PRO A 218 22.20 -12.91 -29.70
N GLY A 219 23.37 -12.35 -30.00
CA GLY A 219 23.86 -12.15 -31.36
C GLY A 219 25.12 -11.30 -31.34
N GLY A 220 26.21 -11.86 -30.80
CA GLY A 220 27.46 -11.15 -30.57
C GLY A 220 28.02 -10.42 -31.79
N GLN A 221 27.83 -9.10 -31.83
CA GLN A 221 28.62 -8.20 -32.65
C GLN A 221 28.78 -6.84 -31.96
N LEU A 222 29.96 -6.65 -31.37
CA LEU A 222 30.41 -5.36 -30.86
C LEU A 222 30.71 -4.44 -32.06
N ALA A 223 29.89 -3.41 -32.25
CA ALA A 223 30.20 -2.31 -33.16
C ALA A 223 31.00 -1.25 -32.39
N PHE A 224 32.30 -1.14 -32.68
CA PHE A 224 33.11 0.01 -32.29
C PHE A 224 32.88 1.15 -33.30
N GLY A 225 32.41 2.29 -32.81
CA GLY A 225 32.39 3.56 -33.54
C GLY A 225 33.30 4.57 -32.86
N PHE A 226 34.22 5.15 -33.63
CA PHE A 226 35.23 6.16 -33.24
C PHE A 226 34.63 7.48 -32.80
#